data_AF-A0A7J7NBJ3-F1
#
_entry.id   AF-A0A7J7NBJ3-F1
#
_cell.length_a   1.000
_cell.length_b   1.000
_cell.length_c   1.000
_cell.angle_alpha   90.00
_cell.angle_beta   90.00
_cell.angle_gamma   90.00
#
_symmetry.space_group_name_H-M   'P 1'
#
loop_
_entity.id
_entity.type
_entity.pdbx_description
1 polymer ?
#
loop_
_entity_poly.entity_id
_entity_poly.type
_entity_poly.pdbx_seq_one_letter_code
_entity_poly.pdbx_strand_id
1 'polypeptide(L)'
;MNWLSKRIWIELITGSRKTSNFCWACIHFLGSLGFLLVGTSSYLGKFFFPQRIVMSFCVIAGLFISSYLWCTISWNVGRGYDRFDRKNGIVCIFRWGFLGLNRCIFLQFIMRDIQSIRIEVKEGHFSRRVLYMEIRGWGAIPLTRTNENLTPR
;
A
#
# COMPACT_ATOMS: atom_id res chain seq x y z
N MET A 1 0.78 8.34 13.50
CA MET A 1 1.36 8.73 14.81
C MET A 1 2.85 8.90 14.62
N ASN A 2 3.31 10.13 14.42
CA ASN A 2 4.74 10.42 14.26
C ASN A 2 5.32 10.64 15.66
N TRP A 3 6.38 9.90 16.01
CA TRP A 3 7.09 10.08 17.26
C TRP A 3 8.22 11.07 17.03
N LEU A 4 8.10 12.24 17.65
CA LEU A 4 9.04 13.34 17.48
C LEU A 4 9.80 13.54 18.79
N SER A 5 10.97 12.89 18.91
CA SER A 5 11.93 13.22 19.95
C SER A 5 12.92 14.23 19.36
N LYS A 6 13.38 15.23 20.14
CA LYS A 6 14.28 16.32 19.68
C LYS A 6 15.55 15.83 18.94
N ARG A 7 15.86 14.53 18.95
CA ARG A 7 17.04 13.91 18.32
C ARG A 7 16.76 12.85 17.24
N ILE A 8 15.56 12.28 17.18
CA ILE A 8 15.21 11.20 16.25
C ILE A 8 13.82 11.50 15.66
N TRP A 9 13.75 11.56 14.33
CA TRP A 9 12.51 11.73 13.59
C TRP A 9 12.15 10.40 12.92
N ILE A 10 10.96 9.87 13.20
CA ILE A 10 10.47 8.62 12.58
C ILE A 10 9.14 8.92 11.92
N GLU A 11 9.11 8.81 10.60
CA GLU A 11 7.91 8.91 9.78
C GLU A 11 7.41 7.51 9.46
N LEU A 12 6.20 7.18 9.94
CA LEU A 12 5.57 5.89 9.71
C LEU A 12 4.71 5.96 8.45
N ILE A 13 5.05 5.13 7.46
CA ILE A 13 4.37 5.12 6.17
C ILE A 13 3.28 4.05 6.21
N THR A 14 2.04 4.52 6.15
CA THR A 14 0.87 3.64 6.16
C THR A 14 0.71 2.99 4.78
N GLY A 15 0.96 1.68 4.74
CA GLY A 15 0.81 0.85 3.54
C GLY A 15 -0.65 0.48 3.24
N SER A 16 -0.88 -0.80 2.94
CA SER A 16 -2.20 -1.34 2.59
C SER A 16 -3.26 -1.26 3.70
N ARG A 17 -2.85 -1.15 4.98
CA ARG A 17 -3.75 -0.99 6.14
C ARG A 17 -4.34 0.43 6.28
N LYS A 18 -4.95 0.93 5.21
CA LYS A 18 -5.87 2.07 5.31
C LYS A 18 -7.25 1.54 5.67
N THR A 19 -7.95 2.25 6.55
CA THR A 19 -9.34 1.95 6.92
C THR A 19 -10.26 1.92 5.69
N SER A 20 -9.98 2.76 4.69
CA SER A 20 -10.67 2.74 3.39
C SER A 20 -10.51 1.40 2.65
N ASN A 21 -9.31 0.83 2.63
CA ASN A 21 -9.03 -0.44 1.95
C ASN A 21 -9.73 -1.60 2.67
N PHE A 22 -9.77 -1.55 4.01
CA PHE A 22 -10.52 -2.52 4.80
C PHE A 22 -12.03 -2.44 4.50
N CYS A 23 -12.59 -1.24 4.44
CA CYS A 23 -14.00 -1.04 4.07
C CYS A 23 -14.32 -1.63 2.70
N TRP A 24 -13.50 -1.32 1.68
CA TRP A 24 -13.67 -1.88 0.33
C TRP A 24 -13.54 -3.40 0.29
N ALA A 25 -12.57 -3.97 1.01
CA ALA A 25 -12.41 -5.42 1.11
C ALA A 25 -13.64 -6.08 1.75
N CYS A 26 -14.19 -5.49 2.83
CA CYS A 26 -15.40 -5.98 3.49
C CYS A 26 -16.62 -5.93 2.58
N ILE A 27 -16.82 -4.84 1.82
CA ILE A 27 -17.94 -4.71 0.88
C ILE A 27 -17.86 -5.79 -0.21
N HIS A 28 -16.67 -5.99 -0.80
CA HIS A 28 -16.48 -7.03 -1.81
C HIS A 28 -16.67 -8.44 -1.24
N PHE A 29 -16.20 -8.68 -0.01
CA PHE A 29 -16.35 -9.97 0.66
C PHE A 29 -17.83 -10.29 0.95
N LEU A 30 -18.54 -9.35 1.58
CA LEU A 30 -19.96 -9.50 1.92
C LEU A 30 -20.83 -9.65 0.67
N GLY A 31 -20.55 -8.87 -0.38
CA GLY A 31 -21.24 -9.00 -1.66
C GLY A 31 -21.06 -10.39 -2.26
N SER A 32 -19.81 -10.86 -2.35
CA SER A 32 -19.51 -12.18 -2.91
C SER A 32 -20.09 -13.33 -2.08
N LEU A 33 -20.05 -13.22 -0.75
CA LEU A 33 -20.66 -14.19 0.17
C LEU A 33 -22.19 -14.22 0.02
N GLY A 34 -22.83 -13.05 -0.15
CA GLY A 34 -24.27 -12.94 -0.40
C GLY A 34 -24.68 -13.64 -1.69
N PHE A 35 -23.95 -13.42 -2.78
CA PHE A 35 -24.20 -14.11 -4.04
C PHE A 35 -23.96 -15.62 -3.96
N LEU A 36 -22.98 -16.06 -3.16
CA LEU A 36 -22.75 -17.48 -2.92
C LEU A 36 -23.93 -18.12 -2.17
N LEU A 37 -24.47 -17.47 -1.14
CA LEU A 37 -25.62 -17.94 -0.37
C LEU A 37 -26.90 -18.03 -1.22
N VAL A 38 -27.15 -17.02 -2.06
CA VAL A 38 -28.27 -17.04 -3.01
C VAL A 38 -28.09 -18.16 -4.04
N GLY A 39 -26.85 -18.35 -4.53
CA GLY A 39 -26.50 -19.42 -5.47
C GLY A 39 -26.67 -20.83 -4.91
N THR A 40 -26.27 -21.07 -3.65
CA THR A 40 -26.45 -22.38 -2.99
C THR A 40 -27.90 -22.64 -2.60
N SER A 41 -28.67 -21.62 -2.21
CA SER A 41 -30.11 -21.76 -1.97
C SER A 41 -30.87 -22.16 -3.25
N SER A 42 -30.50 -21.58 -4.39
CA SER A 42 -31.05 -21.95 -5.70
C SER A 42 -30.67 -23.37 -6.16
N TYR A 43 -29.68 -24.00 -5.52
CA TYR A 43 -29.24 -25.35 -5.85
C TYR A 43 -30.33 -26.41 -5.61
N LEU A 44 -31.23 -26.16 -4.66
CA LEU A 44 -32.41 -26.99 -4.38
C LEU A 44 -33.57 -26.81 -5.39
N GLY A 45 -33.47 -25.85 -6.32
CA GLY A 45 -34.50 -25.53 -7.31
C GLY A 45 -34.19 -26.00 -8.75
N LYS A 46 -35.24 -26.36 -9.50
CA LYS A 46 -35.22 -26.86 -10.89
C LYS A 46 -34.91 -25.79 -11.96
N PHE A 47 -33.86 -24.97 -11.81
CA PHE A 47 -33.49 -23.94 -12.80
C PHE A 47 -32.27 -24.30 -13.66
N PHE A 48 -32.38 -23.96 -14.95
CA PHE A 48 -31.51 -24.26 -16.11
C PHE A 48 -30.00 -24.39 -15.82
N PHE A 49 -29.40 -25.46 -16.35
CA PHE A 49 -27.99 -25.86 -16.20
C PHE A 49 -26.95 -24.82 -16.69
N PRO A 50 -27.07 -24.19 -17.88
CA PRO A 50 -26.05 -23.26 -18.37
C PRO A 50 -25.97 -21.93 -17.59
N GLN A 51 -27.12 -21.36 -17.20
CA GLN A 51 -27.16 -20.12 -16.42
C GLN A 51 -26.53 -20.30 -15.02
N ARG A 52 -26.65 -21.50 -14.45
CA ARG A 52 -26.07 -21.88 -13.15
C ARG A 52 -24.54 -21.88 -13.16
N ILE A 53 -23.92 -22.41 -14.22
CA ILE A 53 -22.46 -22.49 -14.36
C ILE A 53 -21.86 -21.09 -14.46
N VAL A 54 -22.45 -20.22 -15.28
CA VAL A 54 -21.98 -18.84 -15.47
C VAL A 54 -22.06 -18.06 -14.16
N MET A 55 -23.17 -18.19 -13.42
CA MET A 55 -23.33 -17.46 -12.15
C MET A 55 -22.37 -17.97 -11.07
N SER A 56 -22.14 -19.28 -10.98
CA SER A 56 -21.16 -19.85 -10.04
C SER A 56 -19.73 -19.39 -10.34
N PHE A 57 -19.33 -19.35 -11.61
CA PHE A 57 -17.99 -18.90 -12.01
C PHE A 57 -17.76 -17.42 -11.66
N CYS A 58 -18.73 -16.55 -11.92
CA CYS A 58 -18.65 -15.13 -11.54
C CYS A 58 -18.51 -14.93 -10.03
N VAL A 59 -19.25 -15.71 -9.22
CA VAL A 59 -19.16 -15.64 -7.75
C VAL A 59 -17.79 -16.12 -7.25
N ILE A 60 -17.29 -17.23 -7.79
CA ILE A 60 -15.96 -17.76 -7.45
C ILE A 60 -14.88 -16.73 -7.79
N ALA A 61 -14.94 -16.13 -8.98
CA ALA A 61 -14.00 -15.06 -9.37
C ALA A 61 -14.05 -13.87 -8.40
N GLY A 62 -15.25 -13.47 -7.96
CA GLY A 62 -15.42 -12.43 -6.93
C GLY A 62 -14.80 -12.80 -5.58
N LEU A 63 -14.93 -14.05 -5.15
CA LEU A 63 -14.29 -14.56 -3.92
C LEU A 63 -12.77 -14.53 -4.04
N PHE A 64 -12.22 -14.91 -5.19
CA PHE A 64 -10.77 -14.85 -5.43
C PHE A 64 -10.24 -13.42 -5.32
N ILE A 65 -10.93 -12.45 -5.93
CA ILE A 65 -10.55 -11.03 -5.87
C ILE A 65 -10.64 -10.51 -4.42
N SER A 66 -11.71 -10.85 -3.70
CA SER A 66 -11.88 -10.46 -2.30
C SER A 66 -10.81 -11.07 -1.39
N SER A 67 -10.52 -12.36 -1.55
CA SER A 67 -9.46 -13.06 -0.85
C SER A 67 -8.08 -12.44 -1.11
N TYR A 68 -7.81 -12.08 -2.37
CA TYR A 68 -6.59 -11.36 -2.74
C TYR A 68 -6.49 -10.02 -2.01
N LEU A 69 -7.54 -9.20 -2.01
CA LEU A 69 -7.55 -7.93 -1.27
C LEU A 69 -7.27 -8.16 0.22
N TRP A 70 -7.94 -9.13 0.83
CA TRP A 70 -7.73 -9.46 2.24
C TRP A 70 -6.29 -9.91 2.52
N CYS A 71 -5.71 -10.74 1.65
CA CYS A 71 -4.31 -11.16 1.72
C CYS A 71 -3.36 -9.95 1.65
N THR A 72 -3.58 -9.01 0.73
CA THR A 72 -2.75 -7.79 0.62
C THR A 72 -2.81 -6.89 1.86
N ILE A 73 -3.97 -6.83 2.53
CA ILE A 73 -4.16 -6.08 3.77
C ILE A 73 -3.47 -6.81 4.94
N SER A 74 -3.67 -8.13 5.03
CA SER A 74 -3.06 -8.97 6.06
C SER A 74 -1.53 -8.90 6.00
N TRP A 75 -0.96 -8.98 4.80
CA TRP A 75 0.48 -8.94 4.56
C TRP A 75 1.11 -7.54 4.71
N ASN A 76 0.33 -6.49 4.97
CA ASN A 76 0.84 -5.12 5.13
C ASN A 76 1.67 -4.64 3.93
N VAL A 77 1.26 -4.99 2.71
CA VAL A 77 2.02 -4.60 1.51
C VAL A 77 2.15 -3.07 1.45
N GLY A 78 3.37 -2.58 1.21
CA GLY A 78 3.66 -1.15 1.10
C GLY A 78 3.81 -0.42 2.43
N ARG A 79 3.86 -1.11 3.58
CA ARG A 79 4.21 -0.48 4.86
C ARG A 79 5.68 -0.06 4.84
N GLY A 80 6.03 1.01 5.53
CA GLY A 80 7.41 1.43 5.64
C GLY A 80 7.61 2.37 6.80
N TYR A 81 8.85 2.75 7.04
CA TYR A 81 9.17 3.86 7.89
C TYR A 81 10.48 4.50 7.45
N ASP A 82 10.55 5.82 7.61
CA ASP A 82 11.76 6.58 7.36
C ASP A 82 12.23 7.11 8.73
N ARG A 83 13.45 6.74 9.12
CA ARG A 83 14.07 7.13 10.39
C ARG A 83 15.27 8.02 10.12
N PHE A 84 15.26 9.21 10.71
CA PHE A 84 16.33 10.19 10.61
C PHE A 84 16.92 10.40 12.00
N ASP A 85 18.17 9.99 12.19
CA ASP A 85 18.92 10.13 13.44
C ASP A 85 19.95 11.25 13.31
N ARG A 86 19.65 12.40 13.93
CA ARG A 86 20.51 13.59 13.85
C ARG A 86 21.77 13.47 14.73
N LYS A 87 21.78 12.56 15.71
CA LYS A 87 22.93 12.34 16.61
C LYS A 87 24.03 11.55 15.90
N ASN A 88 23.63 10.47 15.24
CA ASN A 88 24.56 9.59 14.54
C ASN A 88 24.82 10.05 13.09
N GLY A 89 24.00 10.97 12.57
CA GLY A 89 24.10 11.44 11.19
C GLY A 89 23.66 10.37 10.20
N ILE A 90 22.68 9.53 10.55
CA ILE A 90 22.26 8.36 9.77
C ILE A 90 20.79 8.51 9.37
N VAL A 91 20.48 8.20 8.12
CA VAL A 91 19.13 8.07 7.58
C VAL A 91 18.88 6.61 7.22
N CYS A 92 17.81 6.03 7.75
CA CYS A 92 17.36 4.69 7.41
C CYS A 92 15.98 4.77 6.74
N ILE A 93 15.90 4.24 5.52
CA ILE A 93 14.65 4.10 4.77
C ILE A 93 14.30 2.63 4.75
N PHE A 94 13.11 2.30 5.25
CA PHE A 94 12.62 0.93 5.28
C PHE A 94 11.31 0.81 4.52
N ARG A 95 11.28 -0.09 3.53
CA ARG A 95 10.10 -0.32 2.69
C ARG A 95 9.76 -1.80 2.63
N TRP A 96 8.48 -2.09 2.85
CA TRP A 96 7.89 -3.42 2.75
C TRP A 96 7.22 -3.58 1.39
N GLY A 97 7.77 -4.44 0.55
CA GLY A 97 7.28 -4.74 -0.79
C GLY A 97 6.18 -5.80 -0.82
N PHE A 98 5.88 -6.25 -2.05
CA PHE A 98 4.96 -7.35 -2.33
C PHE A 98 5.56 -8.70 -1.89
N LEU A 99 4.74 -9.77 -1.83
CA LEU A 99 5.17 -11.10 -1.43
C LEU A 99 6.44 -11.54 -2.18
N GLY A 100 7.45 -12.01 -1.43
CA GLY A 100 8.71 -12.54 -1.96
C GLY A 100 9.82 -12.70 -0.90
N LEU A 101 10.90 -13.42 -1.23
CA LEU A 101 12.08 -13.59 -0.36
C LEU A 101 12.77 -12.24 -0.07
N ASN A 102 12.80 -11.34 -1.07
CA ASN A 102 13.33 -9.97 -0.94
C ASN A 102 12.23 -8.93 -0.67
N ARG A 103 11.28 -9.25 0.22
CA ARG A 103 10.16 -8.37 0.57
C ARG A 103 10.56 -7.08 1.30
N CYS A 104 11.76 -7.03 1.88
CA CYS A 104 12.20 -5.91 2.69
C CYS A 104 13.34 -5.20 1.97
N ILE A 105 13.12 -3.91 1.67
CA ILE A 105 14.18 -3.02 1.19
C ILE A 105 14.59 -2.18 2.39
N PHE A 106 15.81 -2.42 2.88
CA PHE A 106 16.43 -1.65 3.95
C PHE A 106 17.60 -0.88 3.36
N LEU A 107 17.51 0.44 3.42
CA LEU A 107 18.52 1.35 2.90
C LEU A 107 19.01 2.23 4.04
N GLN A 108 20.33 2.28 4.23
CA GLN A 108 20.96 3.08 5.27
C GLN A 108 22.01 3.97 4.64
N PHE A 109 21.91 5.27 4.92
CA PHE A 109 22.78 6.30 4.37
C PHE A 109 23.32 7.19 5.48
N ILE A 110 24.52 7.73 5.25
CA ILE A 110 25.10 8.78 6.09
C ILE A 110 24.59 10.11 5.56
N MET A 111 24.18 11.02 6.44
CA MET A 111 23.68 12.35 6.05
C MET A 111 24.70 13.18 5.28
N ARG A 112 26.01 12.88 5.42
CA ARG A 112 27.09 13.52 4.67
C ARG A 112 27.08 13.21 3.18
N ASP A 113 26.48 12.08 2.79
CA ASP A 113 26.41 11.63 1.40
C ASP A 113 25.15 12.13 0.67
N ILE A 114 24.25 12.79 1.40
CA ILE A 114 23.06 13.43 0.85
C ILE A 114 23.48 14.73 0.20
N GLN A 115 23.37 14.81 -1.12
CA GLN A 115 23.84 15.96 -1.89
C GLN A 115 22.74 17.02 -2.03
N SER A 116 21.53 16.58 -2.38
CA SER A 116 20.40 17.48 -2.58
C SER A 116 19.06 16.79 -2.29
N ILE A 117 18.05 17.59 -1.99
CA ILE A 117 16.65 17.14 -1.94
C ILE A 117 15.92 17.91 -3.03
N ARG A 118 15.47 17.20 -4.07
CA ARG A 118 14.70 17.76 -5.17
C ARG A 118 13.21 17.51 -4.92
N ILE A 119 12.40 18.56 -5.01
CA ILE A 119 10.95 18.43 -5.00
C ILE A 119 10.46 18.62 -6.43
N GLU A 120 9.90 17.57 -7.01
CA GLU A 120 9.21 17.67 -8.29
C GLU A 120 7.71 17.86 -8.05
N VAL A 121 7.22 19.02 -8.47
CA VAL A 121 5.79 19.31 -8.50
C VAL A 121 5.34 19.14 -9.95
N LYS A 122 4.63 18.05 -10.22
CA LYS A 122 3.92 17.92 -11.50
C LYS A 122 2.58 18.66 -11.38
N GLU A 123 2.51 19.84 -11.97
CA GLU A 123 1.29 20.64 -12.08
C GLU A 123 0.41 20.10 -13.22
N GLY A 124 -0.79 19.66 -12.87
CA GLY A 124 -1.83 19.12 -13.75
C GLY A 124 -3.11 18.88 -12.95
N HIS A 125 -4.16 18.30 -13.55
CA HIS A 125 -5.42 18.00 -12.85
C HIS A 125 -5.24 17.12 -11.59
N PHE A 126 -4.15 16.35 -11.53
CA PHE A 126 -3.70 15.63 -10.35
C PHE A 126 -2.33 16.17 -9.91
N SER A 127 -2.35 17.24 -9.11
CA SER A 127 -1.14 17.81 -8.51
C SER A 127 -0.43 16.74 -7.67
N ARG A 128 0.74 16.31 -8.14
CA ARG A 128 1.54 15.25 -7.51
C ARG A 128 2.89 15.83 -7.14
N ARG A 129 3.15 15.92 -5.83
CA ARG A 129 4.45 16.32 -5.28
C ARG A 129 5.23 15.06 -4.93
N VAL A 130 6.39 14.88 -5.54
CA VAL A 130 7.32 13.78 -5.23
C VAL A 130 8.62 14.37 -4.74
N LEU A 131 9.07 13.89 -3.59
CA LEU A 131 10.31 14.31 -2.96
C LEU A 131 11.38 13.27 -3.31
N TYR A 132 12.44 13.71 -3.96
CA TYR A 132 13.59 12.90 -4.32
C TYR A 132 14.79 13.31 -3.47
N MET A 133 15.49 12.32 -2.94
CA MET A 133 16.76 12.51 -2.26
C MET A 133 17.88 12.02 -3.17
N GLU A 134 18.79 12.91 -3.51
CA GLU A 134 19.94 12.61 -4.35
C GLU A 134 21.13 12.26 -3.47
N ILE A 135 21.65 11.05 -3.66
CA ILE A 135 22.75 10.50 -2.86
C ILE A 135 23.97 10.36 -3.76
N ARG A 136 25.13 10.76 -3.25
CA ARG A 136 26.39 10.70 -3.98
C ARG A 136 26.68 9.25 -4.44
N GLY A 137 26.62 9.01 -5.75
CA GLY A 137 26.93 7.71 -6.36
C GLY A 137 25.79 6.69 -6.41
N TRP A 138 24.61 6.98 -5.84
CA TRP A 138 23.45 6.05 -5.83
C TRP A 138 22.24 6.57 -6.63
N GLY A 139 22.26 7.84 -7.08
CA GLY A 139 21.18 8.45 -7.84
C GLY A 139 20.04 9.00 -6.97
N ALA A 140 18.91 9.32 -7.60
CA ALA A 140 17.75 9.93 -6.94
C ALA A 140 16.77 8.87 -6.40
N ILE A 141 16.60 8.82 -5.08
CA ILE A 141 15.66 7.91 -4.42
C ILE A 141 14.37 8.68 -4.06
N PRO A 142 13.19 8.26 -4.54
CA PRO A 142 11.94 8.88 -4.16
C PRO A 142 11.61 8.55 -2.70
N LEU A 143 11.54 9.57 -1.85
CA LEU A 143 11.16 9.47 -0.44
C LEU A 143 9.64 9.42 -0.27
N THR A 144 8.91 10.25 -1.02
CA THR A 144 7.46 10.39 -0.83
C THR A 144 6.68 9.52 -1.80
N ARG A 145 5.71 8.76 -1.27
CA ARG A 145 4.72 8.09 -2.10
C ARG A 145 3.71 9.14 -2.52
N THR A 146 3.67 9.44 -3.81
CA THR A 146 2.40 9.36 -4.51
C THR A 146 1.46 10.56 -4.40
N ASN A 147 0.87 10.59 -3.21
CA ASN A 147 -0.52 10.95 -3.00
C ASN A 147 -0.69 11.62 -1.62
N GLU A 148 0.41 11.91 -0.93
CA GLU A 148 0.39 12.79 0.22
C GLU A 148 0.54 14.21 -0.30
N ASN A 149 -0.59 14.88 -0.46
CA ASN A 149 -0.62 16.32 -0.65
C ASN A 149 0.08 16.94 0.56
N LEU A 150 1.34 17.34 0.37
CA LEU A 150 2.04 18.21 1.32
C LEU A 150 1.29 19.54 1.29
N THR A 151 0.28 19.67 2.13
CA THR A 151 -0.34 20.97 2.44
C THR A 151 0.76 21.81 3.07
N PRO A 152 1.17 22.93 2.43
CA PRO A 152 2.04 23.87 3.08
C PRO A 152 1.26 24.49 4.24
N ARG A 153 1.80 24.35 5.46
CA ARG A 153 1.44 25.20 6.58
C ARG A 153 2.50 26.27 6.72
#